data_AF-A0A0S7ZXC0-F1
#
_entry.id   AF-A0A0S7ZXC0-F1
#
_cell.length_a   1.000
_cell.length_b   1.000
_cell.length_c   1.000
_cell.angle_alpha   90.00
_cell.angle_beta   90.00
_cell.angle_gamma   90.00
#
_symmetry.space_group_name_H-M   'P 1'
#
loop_
_entity.id
_entity.type
_entity.pdbx_description
1 polymer ?
#
loop_
_entity_poly.entity_id
_entity_poly.type
_entity_poly.pdbx_seq_one_letter_code
_entity_poly.pdbx_strand_id
1 'polypeptide(L)'
;MRQLQVPVRVTGGFVESFMKKMNSGFTLVELVLVLVIIGLLSAVAVPRYIEINNEQEVVEKQNVSGTVKSALVIAQADISASPSVTTLASYVSAEQVSATDAGLMLKHNGESYMIPTYVDSNCTQPTSTSNDMVKCVGDLP
;
A
#
# COMPACT_ATOMS: atom_id res chain seq x y z
N MET A 1 48.47 -13.03 55.65
CA MET A 1 48.12 -12.03 54.62
C MET A 1 49.40 -11.49 54.01
N ARG A 2 49.75 -11.91 52.80
CA ARG A 2 50.88 -11.35 52.04
C ARG A 2 50.41 -11.29 50.59
N GLN A 3 49.87 -10.14 50.20
CA GLN A 3 49.46 -9.87 48.83
C GLN A 3 50.73 -9.78 47.97
N LEU A 4 50.90 -10.71 47.04
CA LEU A 4 51.93 -10.65 46.02
C LEU A 4 51.41 -9.71 44.92
N GLN A 5 51.94 -8.50 44.86
CA GLN A 5 51.56 -7.52 43.85
C GLN A 5 52.56 -7.61 42.70
N VAL A 6 52.13 -8.19 41.58
CA VAL A 6 52.88 -8.17 40.32
C VAL A 6 52.45 -6.93 39.54
N PRO A 7 53.36 -6.02 39.15
CA PRO A 7 53.00 -4.86 38.35
C PRO A 7 52.77 -5.27 36.89
N VAL A 8 51.53 -5.20 36.42
CA VAL A 8 51.22 -5.26 34.98
C VAL A 8 51.58 -3.90 34.38
N ARG A 9 52.69 -3.85 33.62
CA ARG A 9 53.00 -2.71 32.75
C ARG A 9 52.05 -2.74 31.56
N VAL A 10 51.03 -1.87 31.57
CA VAL A 10 50.29 -1.54 30.34
C VAL A 10 51.15 -0.56 29.56
N THR A 11 51.95 -1.06 28.60
CA THR A 11 52.60 -0.22 27.59
C THR A 11 51.51 0.44 26.75
N GLY A 12 51.30 1.74 26.96
CA GLY A 12 50.57 2.59 26.02
C GLY A 12 51.29 2.60 24.68
N GLY A 13 50.73 1.91 23.69
CA GLY A 13 51.36 1.78 22.38
C GLY A 13 50.48 1.11 21.32
N PHE A 14 49.15 1.15 21.44
CA PHE A 14 48.26 0.53 20.44
C PHE A 14 47.33 1.50 19.71
N VAL A 15 47.23 2.77 20.11
CA VAL A 15 46.21 3.70 19.56
C VAL A 15 46.77 4.69 18.52
N GLU A 16 48.09 4.81 18.36
CA GLU A 16 48.71 5.80 17.45
C GLU A 16 48.93 5.31 16.00
N SER A 17 48.12 4.36 15.51
CA SER A 17 48.21 3.88 14.11
C SER A 17 46.85 3.71 13.43
N PHE A 18 45.92 4.63 13.67
CA PHE A 18 44.66 4.70 12.90
C PHE A 18 44.39 6.08 12.32
N MET A 19 45.43 6.83 11.95
CA MET A 19 45.23 8.08 11.21
C MET A 19 46.29 8.32 10.13
N LYS A 20 46.66 7.27 9.38
CA LYS A 20 47.52 7.41 8.19
C LYS A 20 46.65 7.47 6.93
N LYS A 21 46.26 8.71 6.59
CA LYS A 21 45.78 9.25 5.29
C LYS A 21 45.21 8.26 4.26
N MET A 22 43.95 8.49 3.88
CA MET A 22 43.52 8.33 2.48
C MET A 22 42.40 9.33 2.16
N ASN A 23 42.76 10.58 1.85
CA ASN A 23 41.87 11.46 1.09
C ASN A 23 41.90 10.98 -0.37
N SER A 24 41.20 9.88 -0.64
CA SER A 24 40.92 9.42 -2.00
C SER A 24 39.72 10.23 -2.49
N GLY A 25 39.98 11.37 -3.13
CA GLY A 25 38.93 12.14 -3.78
C GLY A 25 38.35 11.35 -4.97
N PHE A 26 37.02 11.39 -5.12
CA PHE A 26 36.35 10.94 -6.35
C PHE A 26 36.99 11.62 -7.55
N THR A 27 37.30 10.87 -8.60
CA THR A 27 37.84 11.48 -9.82
C THR A 27 36.70 12.20 -10.57
N LEU A 28 37.01 13.29 -11.28
CA LEU A 28 36.00 13.96 -12.12
C LEU A 28 35.39 13.01 -13.15
N VAL A 29 36.18 12.06 -13.66
CA VAL A 29 35.74 11.03 -14.59
C VAL A 29 34.72 10.09 -13.95
N GLU A 30 34.89 9.76 -12.68
CA GLU A 30 33.97 8.87 -11.96
C GLU A 30 32.61 9.53 -11.75
N LEU A 31 32.57 10.82 -11.43
CA LEU A 31 31.32 11.57 -11.33
C LEU A 31 30.60 11.67 -12.70
N VAL A 32 31.38 11.86 -13.79
CA VAL A 32 30.84 11.91 -15.16
C VAL A 32 30.37 10.55 -15.66
N LEU A 33 31.07 9.46 -15.34
CA LEU A 33 30.63 8.13 -15.74
C LEU A 33 29.32 7.76 -15.02
N VAL A 34 29.20 8.12 -13.73
CA VAL A 34 27.97 7.89 -12.96
C VAL A 34 26.81 8.66 -13.60
N LEU A 35 26.94 9.98 -13.85
CA LEU A 35 25.84 10.77 -14.45
C LEU A 35 25.39 10.24 -15.81
N VAL A 36 26.32 9.68 -16.61
CA VAL A 36 25.99 9.04 -17.89
C VAL A 36 25.18 7.76 -17.67
N ILE A 37 25.55 6.91 -16.70
CA ILE A 37 24.82 5.67 -16.41
C ILE A 37 23.43 5.97 -15.86
N ILE A 38 23.29 6.84 -14.85
CA ILE A 38 21.96 7.24 -14.34
C ILE A 38 21.15 7.98 -15.41
N GLY A 39 21.77 8.74 -16.32
CA GLY A 39 21.08 9.37 -17.44
C GLY A 39 20.47 8.35 -18.41
N LEU A 40 21.23 7.32 -18.79
CA LEU A 40 20.75 6.25 -19.68
C LEU A 40 19.62 5.43 -19.02
N LEU A 41 19.80 5.03 -17.75
CA LEU A 41 18.78 4.28 -17.01
C LEU A 41 17.50 5.11 -16.81
N SER A 42 17.62 6.41 -16.51
CA SER A 42 16.47 7.29 -16.33
C SER A 42 15.68 7.49 -17.61
N ALA A 43 16.36 7.60 -18.76
CA ALA A 43 15.69 7.77 -20.06
C ALA A 43 14.71 6.63 -20.39
N VAL A 44 15.02 5.39 -19.97
CA VAL A 44 14.15 4.23 -20.17
C VAL A 44 13.19 3.96 -19.00
N ALA A 45 13.58 4.29 -17.77
CA ALA A 45 12.78 4.02 -16.57
C ALA A 45 11.62 5.02 -16.38
N VAL A 46 11.86 6.31 -16.64
CA VAL A 46 10.85 7.37 -16.45
C VAL A 46 9.57 7.16 -17.26
N PRO A 47 9.60 6.89 -18.59
CA PRO A 47 8.37 6.72 -19.36
C PRO A 47 7.52 5.54 -18.86
N ARG A 48 8.16 4.40 -18.57
CA ARG A 48 7.51 3.21 -18.00
C ARG A 48 6.86 3.48 -16.65
N TYR A 49 7.53 4.26 -15.79
CA TYR A 49 6.99 4.61 -14.48
C TYR A 49 5.71 5.44 -14.60
N ILE A 50 5.67 6.41 -15.53
CA ILE A 50 4.48 7.24 -15.78
C ILE A 50 3.31 6.40 -16.29
N GLU A 51 3.56 5.46 -17.22
CA GLU A 51 2.53 4.55 -17.74
C GLU A 51 1.88 3.73 -16.62
N ILE A 52 2.69 3.09 -15.77
CA ILE A 52 2.19 2.25 -14.66
C ILE A 52 1.33 3.09 -13.69
N ASN A 53 1.75 4.32 -13.37
CA ASN A 53 0.99 5.17 -12.45
C ASN A 53 -0.38 5.56 -13.01
N ASN A 54 -0.50 5.78 -14.32
CA ASN A 54 -1.80 6.09 -14.94
C ASN A 54 -2.75 4.87 -14.91
N GLU A 55 -2.21 3.66 -15.01
CA GLU A 55 -3.01 2.42 -14.96
C GLU A 55 -3.41 2.04 -13.52
N GLN A 56 -2.65 2.46 -12.52
CA GLN A 56 -2.90 2.16 -11.11
C GLN A 56 -4.26 2.67 -10.63
N GLU A 57 -4.67 3.89 -11.00
CA GLU A 57 -5.96 4.45 -10.53
C GLU A 57 -7.15 3.57 -10.97
N VAL A 58 -7.15 3.13 -12.23
CA VAL A 58 -8.21 2.26 -12.79
C VAL A 58 -8.20 0.90 -12.09
N VAL A 59 -7.02 0.33 -11.89
CA VAL A 59 -6.85 -0.95 -11.22
C VAL A 59 -7.28 -0.88 -9.75
N GLU A 60 -6.94 0.19 -9.04
CA GLU A 60 -7.36 0.41 -7.64
C GLU A 60 -8.88 0.48 -7.52
N LYS A 61 -9.55 1.27 -8.37
CA LYS A 61 -11.01 1.36 -8.41
C LYS A 61 -11.68 0.00 -8.68
N GLN A 62 -11.13 -0.79 -9.60
CA GLN A 62 -11.61 -2.14 -9.88
C GLN A 62 -11.36 -3.09 -8.71
N ASN A 63 -10.21 -3.00 -8.05
CA ASN A 63 -9.86 -3.82 -6.89
C ASN A 63 -10.80 -3.56 -5.70
N VAL A 64 -11.07 -2.29 -5.40
CA VAL A 64 -11.99 -1.91 -4.30
C VAL A 64 -13.41 -2.40 -4.62
N SER A 65 -13.92 -2.14 -5.83
CA SER A 65 -15.25 -2.60 -6.25
C SER A 65 -15.35 -4.14 -6.27
N GLY A 66 -14.31 -4.81 -6.75
CA GLY A 66 -14.20 -6.27 -6.80
C GLY A 66 -14.17 -6.94 -5.42
N THR A 67 -13.57 -6.28 -4.43
CA THR A 67 -13.59 -6.73 -3.03
C THR A 67 -15.01 -6.75 -2.49
N VAL A 68 -15.80 -5.69 -2.75
CA VAL A 68 -17.20 -5.62 -2.32
C VAL A 68 -18.08 -6.62 -3.09
N LYS A 69 -17.87 -6.79 -4.40
CA LYS A 69 -18.57 -7.80 -5.21
C LYS A 69 -18.33 -9.22 -4.67
N SER A 70 -17.09 -9.52 -4.29
CA SER A 70 -16.74 -10.81 -3.70
C SER A 70 -17.39 -10.99 -2.32
N ALA A 71 -17.35 -9.96 -1.48
CA ALA A 71 -18.02 -9.95 -0.18
C ALA A 71 -19.54 -10.14 -0.29
N LEU A 72 -20.18 -9.61 -1.34
CA LEU A 72 -21.60 -9.81 -1.60
C LEU A 72 -21.93 -11.29 -1.82
N VAL A 73 -21.14 -11.98 -2.65
CA VAL A 73 -21.35 -13.40 -2.93
C VAL A 73 -21.16 -14.24 -1.67
N ILE A 74 -20.14 -13.93 -0.87
CA ILE A 74 -19.88 -14.61 0.41
C ILE A 74 -21.05 -14.37 1.37
N ALA A 75 -21.46 -13.11 1.55
CA ALA A 75 -22.59 -12.77 2.40
C ALA A 75 -23.87 -13.50 1.98
N GLN A 76 -24.17 -13.51 0.68
CA GLN A 76 -25.34 -14.21 0.14
C GLN A 76 -25.31 -15.71 0.40
N ALA A 77 -24.13 -16.33 0.32
CA ALA A 77 -23.96 -17.74 0.65
C ALA A 77 -24.17 -17.99 2.15
N ASP A 78 -23.62 -17.14 3.02
CA ASP A 78 -23.67 -17.32 4.47
C ASP A 78 -25.07 -17.11 5.06
N ILE A 79 -25.81 -16.10 4.59
CA ILE A 79 -27.17 -15.80 5.08
C ILE A 79 -28.29 -16.41 4.23
N SER A 80 -27.95 -17.09 3.12
CA SER A 80 -28.91 -17.65 2.16
C SER A 80 -29.95 -16.64 1.64
N ALA A 81 -29.59 -15.35 1.59
CA ALA A 81 -30.44 -14.23 1.22
C ALA A 81 -29.61 -13.02 0.76
N SER A 82 -30.24 -12.00 0.19
CA SER A 82 -29.56 -10.74 -0.13
C SER A 82 -29.26 -9.95 1.16
N PRO A 83 -27.99 -9.59 1.47
CA PRO A 83 -27.67 -8.81 2.66
C PRO A 83 -28.17 -7.37 2.53
N SER A 84 -28.49 -6.71 3.64
CA SER A 84 -28.66 -5.25 3.62
C SER A 84 -27.32 -4.56 3.39
N VAL A 85 -27.32 -3.27 3.03
CA VAL A 85 -26.06 -2.50 2.90
C VAL A 85 -25.25 -2.56 4.21
N THR A 86 -25.91 -2.43 5.35
CA THR A 86 -25.28 -2.54 6.68
C THR A 86 -24.70 -3.92 6.94
N THR A 87 -25.43 -4.99 6.61
CA THR A 87 -24.92 -6.35 6.76
C THR A 87 -23.74 -6.59 5.82
N LEU A 88 -23.83 -6.16 4.56
CA LEU A 88 -22.76 -6.31 3.57
C LEU A 88 -21.45 -5.66 4.05
N ALA A 89 -21.52 -4.50 4.71
CA ALA A 89 -20.36 -3.82 5.27
C ALA A 89 -19.52 -4.71 6.21
N SER A 90 -20.17 -5.63 6.95
CA SER A 90 -19.48 -6.56 7.87
C SER A 90 -18.70 -7.68 7.16
N TYR A 91 -19.01 -7.96 5.89
CA TYR A 91 -18.33 -8.99 5.09
C TYR A 91 -17.14 -8.44 4.30
N VAL A 92 -17.02 -7.11 4.21
CA VAL A 92 -15.93 -6.46 3.48
C VAL A 92 -14.74 -6.30 4.41
N SER A 93 -13.63 -6.97 4.09
CA SER A 93 -12.37 -6.85 4.83
C SER A 93 -11.55 -5.67 4.30
N ALA A 94 -11.71 -4.47 4.85
CA ALA A 94 -10.91 -3.29 4.53
C ALA A 94 -10.65 -2.42 5.77
N GLU A 95 -9.68 -1.50 5.68
CA GLU A 95 -9.19 -0.64 6.78
C GLU A 95 -10.33 0.09 7.51
N GLN A 96 -11.28 0.66 6.75
CA GLN A 96 -12.51 1.29 7.27
C GLN A 96 -13.64 1.06 6.27
N VAL A 97 -14.74 0.48 6.72
CA VAL A 97 -15.95 0.24 5.92
C VAL A 97 -17.15 0.78 6.68
N SER A 98 -17.94 1.62 6.01
CA SER A 98 -19.17 2.20 6.55
C SER A 98 -20.30 2.07 5.55
N ALA A 99 -21.47 1.63 6.02
CA ALA A 99 -22.68 1.64 5.22
C ALA A 99 -23.28 3.05 5.14
N THR A 100 -23.73 3.41 3.96
CA THR A 100 -24.47 4.63 3.66
C THR A 100 -25.73 4.27 2.89
N ASP A 101 -26.64 5.22 2.71
CA ASP A 101 -27.90 4.97 2.01
C ASP A 101 -27.71 4.59 0.53
N ALA A 102 -26.66 5.13 -0.11
CA ALA A 102 -26.33 4.88 -1.51
C ALA A 102 -25.36 3.68 -1.73
N GLY A 103 -24.82 3.09 -0.65
CA GLY A 103 -23.91 1.96 -0.71
C GLY A 103 -22.82 1.99 0.35
N LEU A 104 -21.61 1.54 0.00
CA LEU A 104 -20.52 1.40 0.96
C LEU A 104 -19.46 2.47 0.77
N MET A 105 -19.05 3.10 1.86
CA MET A 105 -17.83 3.89 1.92
C MET A 105 -16.69 3.00 2.39
N LEU A 106 -15.62 2.93 1.61
CA LEU A 106 -14.39 2.21 1.96
C LEU A 106 -13.21 3.17 1.94
N LYS A 107 -12.31 3.01 2.91
CA LYS A 107 -11.01 3.68 2.88
C LYS A 107 -9.94 2.72 2.36
N HIS A 108 -9.24 3.11 1.29
CA HIS A 108 -8.10 2.39 0.74
C HIS A 108 -6.96 3.38 0.49
N ASN A 109 -5.75 3.08 0.97
CA ASN A 109 -4.54 3.93 0.83
C ASN A 109 -4.72 5.41 1.25
N GLY A 110 -5.64 5.69 2.18
CA GLY A 110 -5.92 7.05 2.65
C GLY A 110 -7.07 7.75 1.90
N GLU A 111 -7.48 7.25 0.75
CA GLU A 111 -8.58 7.74 -0.06
C GLU A 111 -9.89 7.02 0.26
N SER A 112 -11.01 7.74 0.17
CA SER A 112 -12.34 7.19 0.45
C SER A 112 -13.11 6.99 -0.86
N TYR A 113 -13.58 5.77 -1.06
CA TYR A 113 -14.33 5.35 -2.23
C TYR A 113 -15.78 5.05 -1.86
N MET A 114 -16.74 5.60 -2.61
CA MET A 114 -18.15 5.25 -2.48
C MET A 114 -18.51 4.21 -3.54
N ILE A 115 -18.71 2.97 -3.09
CA ILE A 115 -19.17 1.89 -3.95
C ILE A 115 -20.70 1.90 -4.00
N PRO A 116 -21.31 2.16 -5.16
CA PRO A 116 -22.76 2.16 -5.27
C PRO A 116 -23.31 0.73 -5.16
N THR A 117 -24.41 0.58 -4.43
CA THR A 117 -25.14 -0.68 -4.33
C THR A 117 -26.54 -0.54 -4.91
N TYR A 118 -27.11 -1.67 -5.33
CA TYR A 118 -28.38 -1.70 -6.05
C TYR A 118 -29.30 -2.79 -5.52
N VAL A 119 -30.60 -2.51 -5.56
CA VAL A 119 -31.66 -3.42 -5.08
C VAL A 119 -32.10 -4.45 -6.13
N ASP A 120 -31.64 -4.30 -7.38
CA ASP A 120 -31.90 -5.20 -8.49
C ASP A 120 -30.63 -5.86 -9.01
N SER A 121 -30.78 -6.99 -9.68
CA SER A 121 -29.66 -7.79 -10.20
C SER A 121 -28.96 -7.17 -11.41
N ASN A 122 -29.58 -6.20 -12.08
CA ASN A 122 -29.01 -5.51 -13.24
C ASN A 122 -28.38 -4.16 -12.86
N CYS A 123 -28.26 -3.87 -11.56
CA CYS A 123 -27.55 -2.70 -11.06
C CYS A 123 -28.11 -1.37 -11.62
N THR A 124 -29.43 -1.26 -11.72
CA THR A 124 -30.11 -0.10 -12.34
C THR A 124 -30.84 0.76 -11.31
N GLN A 125 -31.32 0.16 -10.22
CA GLN A 125 -32.04 0.81 -9.12
C GLN A 125 -31.14 0.92 -7.89
N PRO A 126 -30.60 2.11 -7.59
CA PRO A 126 -29.67 2.27 -6.47
C PRO A 126 -30.38 2.03 -5.14
N THR A 127 -29.63 1.58 -4.14
CA THR A 127 -30.10 1.61 -2.75
C THR A 127 -30.35 3.05 -2.33
N SER A 128 -31.40 3.25 -1.54
CA SER A 128 -31.82 4.55 -1.01
C SER A 128 -31.80 4.58 0.52
N THR A 129 -31.53 3.46 1.17
CA THR A 129 -31.35 3.37 2.62
C THR A 129 -30.35 2.27 2.96
N SER A 130 -29.58 2.45 4.04
CA SER A 130 -28.62 1.45 4.55
C SER A 130 -29.22 0.08 4.95
N ASN A 131 -30.56 -0.03 4.98
CA ASN A 131 -31.29 -1.28 5.22
C ASN A 131 -31.75 -1.98 3.93
N ASP A 132 -31.59 -1.36 2.77
CA ASP A 132 -31.98 -1.95 1.50
C ASP A 132 -31.17 -3.21 1.19
N MET A 133 -31.84 -4.22 0.64
CA MET A 133 -31.23 -5.50 0.28
C MET A 133 -30.41 -5.35 -1.00
N VAL A 134 -29.11 -5.60 -0.90
CA VAL A 134 -28.16 -5.49 -2.00
C VAL A 134 -28.23 -6.74 -2.88
N LYS A 135 -28.54 -6.54 -4.16
CA LYS A 135 -28.52 -7.59 -5.20
C LYS A 135 -27.41 -7.39 -6.21
N CYS A 136 -26.92 -6.17 -6.36
CA CYS A 136 -25.76 -5.87 -7.17
C CYS A 136 -24.89 -4.77 -6.54
N VAL A 137 -23.60 -4.82 -6.84
CA VAL A 137 -22.58 -3.82 -6.51
C VAL A 137 -22.06 -3.24 -7.83
N GLY A 138 -22.12 -1.91 -7.97
CA GLY A 138 -21.61 -1.22 -9.16
C GLY A 138 -20.10 -1.04 -9.14
N ASP A 139 -19.56 -0.57 -10.26
CA ASP A 139 -18.15 -0.22 -10.40
C ASP A 139 -17.93 1.27 -10.12
N LEU A 140 -16.74 1.59 -9.61
CA LEU A 140 -16.27 2.96 -9.49
C LEU A 140 -15.90 3.52 -10.88
N PRO A 141 -16.29 4.78 -11.18
CA PRO A 141 -15.90 5.47 -12.41
C PRO A 141 -14.44 5.93 -12.40
#